data_AF-A0A520BDB2-F1
#
_entry.id   AF-A0A520BDB2-F1
#
_cell.length_a   1.000
_cell.length_b   1.000
_cell.length_c   1.000
_cell.angle_alpha   90.00
_cell.angle_beta   90.00
_cell.angle_gamma   90.00
#
_symmetry.space_group_name_H-M   'P 1'
#
loop_
_entity.id
_entity.type
_entity.pdbx_description
1 polymer ?
#
loop_
_entity_poly.entity_id
_entity_poly.type
_entity_poly.pdbx_seq_one_letter_code
_entity_poly.pdbx_strand_id
1 'polypeptide(L)'
;MIYAFLAFVIIIIGKFIYDSYLTNNTEKNWDSFKKANPQKAIVIENSKPFNLNTDAKLRKDGYYIAKFGGSNDSEENSQIHFLLLFTKNGFVAFEELENYGDFSKESPQEMQQMLIDADQLGLESLSSNFGKYKINDGKVIATFFDPNDNTNKDLQGQLYDELVTYTEWNGTIIHNGLILDFVTAYYDFRVRDWPRQLQISNLKFEFVQIQF
;
A
#
# COMPACT_ATOMS: atom_id res chain seq x y z
N MET A 1 -23.78 -56.52 -16.24
CA MET A 1 -24.26 -55.22 -15.71
C MET A 1 -23.83 -54.96 -14.26
N ILE A 2 -24.08 -55.87 -13.31
CA ILE A 2 -23.67 -55.70 -11.89
C ILE A 2 -22.16 -55.44 -11.69
N TYR A 3 -21.28 -56.12 -12.42
CA TYR A 3 -19.83 -55.91 -12.30
C TYR A 3 -19.35 -54.54 -12.83
N ALA A 4 -20.02 -53.99 -13.84
CA ALA A 4 -19.71 -52.66 -14.36
C ALA A 4 -20.15 -51.56 -13.36
N PHE A 5 -21.28 -51.77 -12.69
CA PHE A 5 -21.76 -50.87 -11.64
C PHE A 5 -20.84 -50.89 -10.41
N LEU A 6 -20.40 -52.08 -9.97
CA LEU A 6 -19.42 -52.22 -8.88
C LEU A 6 -18.07 -51.53 -9.19
N ALA A 7 -17.56 -51.70 -10.41
CA ALA A 7 -16.34 -51.02 -10.84
C ALA A 7 -16.47 -49.48 -10.80
N PHE A 8 -17.62 -48.96 -11.22
CA PHE A 8 -17.90 -47.52 -11.18
C PHE A 8 -17.93 -46.95 -9.75
N VAL A 9 -18.56 -47.67 -8.82
CA VAL A 9 -18.60 -47.27 -7.40
C VAL A 9 -17.21 -47.23 -6.77
N ILE A 10 -16.36 -48.22 -7.07
CA ILE A 10 -14.98 -48.26 -6.55
C ILE A 10 -14.14 -47.08 -7.06
N ILE A 11 -14.31 -46.69 -8.32
CA ILE A 11 -13.60 -45.53 -8.90
C ILE A 11 -14.01 -44.23 -8.22
N ILE A 12 -15.31 -44.03 -7.96
CA ILE A 12 -15.80 -42.82 -7.28
C ILE A 12 -15.27 -42.74 -5.85
N ILE A 13 -15.35 -43.83 -5.09
CA ILE A 13 -14.85 -43.86 -3.70
C ILE A 13 -13.33 -43.68 -3.67
N GLY A 14 -12.60 -44.33 -4.57
CA GLY A 14 -11.15 -44.17 -4.68
C GLY A 14 -10.74 -42.72 -4.97
N LYS A 15 -11.44 -42.05 -5.89
CA LYS A 15 -11.23 -40.62 -6.16
C LYS A 15 -11.51 -39.76 -4.93
N PHE A 16 -12.63 -40.01 -4.23
CA PHE A 16 -12.99 -39.24 -3.03
C PHE A 16 -11.94 -39.36 -1.91
N ILE A 17 -11.42 -40.57 -1.69
CA ILE A 17 -10.35 -40.82 -0.70
C ILE A 17 -9.06 -40.12 -1.13
N TYR A 18 -8.72 -40.18 -2.42
CA TYR A 18 -7.51 -39.55 -2.96
C TYR A 18 -7.57 -38.02 -2.84
N ASP A 19 -8.68 -37.41 -3.25
CA ASP A 19 -8.90 -35.96 -3.15
C ASP A 19 -8.89 -35.51 -1.67
N SER A 20 -9.54 -36.28 -0.77
CA SER A 20 -9.52 -35.99 0.68
C SER A 20 -8.12 -36.11 1.29
N TYR A 21 -7.31 -37.07 0.85
CA TYR A 21 -5.94 -37.24 1.30
C TYR A 21 -5.04 -36.08 0.86
N LEU A 22 -5.17 -35.64 -0.39
CA LEU A 22 -4.46 -34.48 -0.91
C LEU A 22 -4.84 -33.19 -0.17
N THR A 23 -6.13 -32.96 0.06
CA THR A 23 -6.61 -31.77 0.77
C THR A 23 -6.09 -31.74 2.21
N ASN A 24 -6.22 -32.84 2.96
CA ASN A 24 -5.74 -32.91 4.35
C ASN A 24 -4.22 -32.68 4.47
N ASN A 25 -3.43 -33.24 3.55
CA ASN A 25 -1.98 -33.00 3.54
C ASN A 25 -1.63 -31.56 3.15
N THR A 26 -2.40 -30.96 2.24
CA THR A 26 -2.22 -29.57 1.84
C THR A 26 -2.54 -28.61 2.99
N GLU A 27 -3.64 -28.84 3.72
CA GLU A 27 -4.01 -28.04 4.90
C GLU A 27 -2.98 -28.18 6.02
N LYS A 28 -2.52 -29.41 6.29
CA LYS A 28 -1.48 -29.65 7.31
C LYS A 28 -0.15 -28.98 6.96
N ASN A 29 0.24 -29.00 5.69
CA ASN A 29 1.42 -28.28 5.20
C ASN A 29 1.20 -26.77 5.25
N TRP A 30 -0.01 -26.30 4.96
CA TRP A 30 -0.38 -24.89 5.04
C TRP A 30 -0.31 -24.35 6.48
N ASP A 31 -0.83 -25.10 7.45
CA ASP A 31 -0.74 -24.74 8.87
C ASP A 31 0.70 -24.78 9.38
N SER A 32 1.50 -25.73 8.91
CA SER A 32 2.94 -25.78 9.22
C SER A 32 3.68 -24.59 8.62
N PHE A 33 3.34 -24.20 7.38
CA PHE A 33 3.88 -23.01 6.72
C PHE A 33 3.47 -21.73 7.43
N LYS A 34 2.21 -21.60 7.88
CA LYS A 34 1.72 -20.49 8.71
C LYS A 34 2.51 -20.33 10.01
N LYS A 35 2.84 -21.44 10.66
CA LYS A 35 3.64 -21.41 11.91
C LYS A 35 5.10 -21.02 11.64
N ALA A 36 5.69 -21.52 10.56
CA ALA A 36 7.09 -21.24 10.21
C ALA A 36 7.29 -19.85 9.58
N ASN A 37 6.31 -19.36 8.84
CA ASN A 37 6.35 -18.11 8.08
C ASN A 37 5.03 -17.32 8.27
N PRO A 38 4.72 -16.88 9.50
CA PRO A 38 3.44 -16.26 9.82
C PRO A 38 3.15 -15.03 8.94
N GLN A 39 4.19 -14.28 8.58
CA GLN A 39 4.03 -13.08 7.76
C GLN A 39 3.78 -13.39 6.28
N LYS A 40 4.48 -14.35 5.67
CA LYS A 40 4.21 -14.77 4.28
C LYS A 40 2.83 -15.40 4.14
N ALA A 41 2.38 -16.09 5.18
CA ALA A 41 1.04 -16.67 5.17
C ALA A 41 -0.06 -15.61 5.23
N ILE A 42 0.11 -14.53 6.01
CA ILE A 42 -0.81 -13.38 5.99
C ILE A 42 -0.89 -12.76 4.59
N VAL A 43 0.25 -12.58 3.91
CA VAL A 43 0.30 -12.06 2.54
C VAL A 43 -0.45 -12.99 1.58
N ILE A 44 -0.27 -14.31 1.69
CA ILE A 44 -0.95 -15.30 0.84
C ILE A 44 -2.46 -15.43 1.14
N GLU A 45 -2.88 -15.34 2.41
CA GLU A 45 -4.29 -15.40 2.79
C GLU A 45 -5.03 -14.13 2.38
N ASN A 46 -4.39 -12.97 2.52
CA ASN A 46 -4.94 -11.69 2.07
C ASN A 46 -4.83 -11.52 0.54
N SER A 47 -3.99 -12.30 -0.15
CA SER A 47 -3.87 -12.26 -1.62
C SER A 47 -4.79 -13.23 -2.36
N LYS A 48 -5.35 -14.24 -1.69
CA LYS A 48 -6.26 -15.23 -2.29
C LYS A 48 -7.47 -14.63 -3.03
N PRO A 49 -8.10 -13.54 -2.57
CA PRO A 49 -9.15 -12.87 -3.35
C PRO A 49 -8.63 -11.90 -4.41
N PHE A 50 -7.35 -11.51 -4.38
CA PHE A 50 -6.84 -10.32 -5.10
C PHE A 50 -5.69 -10.56 -6.08
N ASN A 51 -5.24 -11.81 -6.31
CA ASN A 51 -4.19 -12.15 -7.27
C ASN A 51 -2.91 -11.31 -7.08
N LEU A 52 -2.46 -11.20 -5.82
CA LEU A 52 -1.26 -10.42 -5.49
C LEU A 52 0.00 -11.24 -5.72
N ASN A 53 0.87 -10.72 -6.57
CA ASN A 53 2.20 -11.28 -6.79
C ASN A 53 3.07 -11.05 -5.55
N THR A 54 3.45 -12.13 -4.88
CA THR A 54 4.34 -12.13 -3.70
C THR A 54 5.77 -11.65 -3.97
N ASP A 55 6.14 -11.50 -5.24
CA ASP A 55 7.42 -10.94 -5.69
C ASP A 55 7.28 -9.49 -6.18
N ALA A 56 6.11 -8.86 -6.01
CA ALA A 56 5.89 -7.48 -6.44
C ALA A 56 6.85 -6.54 -5.72
N LYS A 57 7.64 -5.80 -6.52
CA LYS A 57 8.57 -4.78 -6.02
C LYS A 57 7.98 -3.40 -6.18
N LEU A 58 8.25 -2.53 -5.21
CA LEU A 58 7.92 -1.12 -5.32
C LEU A 58 8.65 -0.54 -6.54
N ARG A 59 7.88 -0.08 -7.51
CA ARG A 59 8.36 0.69 -8.66
C ARG A 59 8.62 2.14 -8.28
N LYS A 60 9.66 2.71 -8.88
CA LYS A 60 10.18 4.06 -8.61
C LYS A 60 10.41 4.86 -9.89
N ASP A 61 9.98 4.31 -11.02
CA ASP A 61 10.10 4.85 -12.37
C ASP A 61 8.75 5.47 -12.82
N GLY A 62 8.01 6.01 -11.87
CA GLY A 62 6.66 6.53 -12.08
C GLY A 62 6.00 6.92 -10.77
N TYR A 63 4.69 7.11 -10.82
CA TYR A 63 3.89 7.51 -9.68
C TYR A 63 2.72 6.55 -9.44
N TYR A 64 2.18 6.60 -8.24
CA TYR A 64 1.03 5.84 -7.80
C TYR A 64 -0.12 6.81 -7.59
N ILE A 65 -1.28 6.47 -8.13
CA ILE A 65 -2.46 7.32 -7.98
C ILE A 65 -3.65 6.52 -7.45
N ALA A 66 -4.36 7.10 -6.49
CA ALA A 66 -5.62 6.59 -6.00
C ALA A 66 -6.72 7.65 -6.15
N LYS A 67 -7.96 7.19 -6.23
CA LYS A 67 -9.16 8.03 -6.21
C LYS A 67 -9.96 7.73 -4.97
N PHE A 68 -10.36 8.77 -4.26
CA PHE A 68 -11.18 8.66 -3.07
C PHE A 68 -12.30 9.70 -3.15
N GLY A 69 -13.53 9.26 -3.01
CA GLY A 69 -14.69 10.14 -3.15
C GLY A 69 -15.97 9.42 -2.79
N GLY A 70 -16.99 10.22 -2.49
CA GLY A 70 -18.33 9.77 -2.19
C GLY A 70 -19.36 10.72 -2.80
N SER A 71 -20.57 10.20 -3.02
CA SER A 71 -21.71 11.05 -3.37
C SER A 71 -22.22 11.72 -2.10
N ASN A 72 -22.23 13.05 -2.06
CA ASN A 72 -23.02 13.77 -1.06
C ASN A 72 -24.50 13.80 -1.50
N ASP A 73 -25.42 14.05 -0.56
CA ASP A 73 -26.87 14.12 -0.82
C ASP A 73 -27.27 15.18 -1.88
N SER A 74 -26.34 16.03 -2.30
CA SER A 74 -26.48 17.07 -3.33
C SER A 74 -26.10 16.64 -4.76
N GLU A 75 -25.83 15.35 -5.01
CA GLU A 75 -25.37 14.79 -6.32
C GLU A 75 -24.04 15.34 -6.86
N GLU A 76 -23.37 16.24 -6.13
CA GLU A 76 -22.01 16.66 -6.47
C GLU A 76 -21.00 15.58 -6.07
N ASN A 77 -20.43 14.93 -7.08
CA ASN A 77 -19.33 13.98 -6.89
C ASN A 77 -18.05 14.75 -6.55
N SER A 78 -17.75 14.87 -5.26
CA SER A 78 -16.40 15.28 -4.83
C SER A 78 -15.45 14.08 -4.98
N GLN A 79 -14.38 14.27 -5.75
CA GLN A 79 -13.34 13.26 -5.96
C GLN A 79 -11.98 13.85 -5.61
N ILE A 80 -11.37 13.32 -4.57
CA ILE A 80 -9.99 13.61 -4.19
C ILE A 80 -9.11 12.56 -4.86
N HIS A 81 -8.04 13.00 -5.51
CA HIS A 81 -7.01 12.11 -6.03
C HIS A 81 -5.78 12.21 -5.15
N PHE A 82 -5.22 11.06 -4.78
CA PHE A 82 -4.00 10.97 -3.99
C PHE A 82 -2.86 10.50 -4.88
N LEU A 83 -1.75 11.21 -4.83
CA LEU A 83 -0.56 10.88 -5.60
C LEU A 83 0.61 10.55 -4.67
N LEU A 84 1.31 9.46 -4.98
CA LEU A 84 2.54 9.06 -4.29
C LEU A 84 3.66 8.84 -5.30
N LEU A 85 4.81 9.44 -5.05
CA LEU A 85 6.00 9.31 -5.90
C LEU A 85 7.18 8.84 -5.07
N PHE A 86 7.67 7.63 -5.34
CA PHE A 86 8.73 6.99 -4.56
C PHE A 86 10.08 7.16 -5.25
N THR A 87 11.05 7.70 -4.51
CA THR A 87 12.39 7.96 -5.00
C THR A 87 13.35 6.82 -4.71
N LYS A 88 14.45 6.74 -5.47
CA LYS A 88 15.49 5.72 -5.22
C LYS A 88 16.23 5.93 -3.90
N ASN A 89 16.21 7.16 -3.39
CA ASN A 89 16.91 7.60 -2.18
C ASN A 89 16.13 7.31 -0.87
N GLY A 90 14.97 6.65 -0.94
CA GLY A 90 14.20 6.28 0.26
C GLY A 90 13.15 7.31 0.70
N PHE A 91 12.83 8.27 -0.17
CA PHE A 91 11.79 9.28 0.06
C PHE A 91 10.54 9.02 -0.75
N VAL A 92 9.43 9.56 -0.28
CA VAL A 92 8.15 9.54 -0.97
C VAL A 92 7.56 10.94 -0.93
N ALA A 93 7.14 11.44 -2.08
CA ALA A 93 6.35 12.66 -2.19
C ALA A 93 4.86 12.28 -2.16
N PHE A 94 4.04 13.13 -1.54
CA PHE A 94 2.59 12.98 -1.43
C PHE A 94 1.90 14.26 -1.88
N GLU A 95 0.86 14.12 -2.69
CA GLU A 95 0.04 15.24 -3.14
C GLU A 95 -1.45 14.86 -3.18
N GLU A 96 -2.29 15.79 -2.75
CA GLU A 96 -3.74 15.70 -2.85
C GLU A 96 -4.23 16.62 -3.97
N LEU A 97 -4.99 16.07 -4.92
CA LEU A 97 -5.45 16.77 -6.12
C LEU A 97 -6.98 16.76 -6.16
N GLU A 98 -7.59 17.94 -6.08
CA GLU A 98 -9.05 18.10 -6.18
C GLU A 98 -9.55 18.08 -7.65
N ASN A 99 -8.69 18.41 -8.63
CA ASN A 99 -9.05 18.46 -10.05
C ASN A 99 -8.05 17.70 -10.94
N TYR A 100 -8.16 16.37 -10.96
CA TYR A 100 -7.26 15.49 -11.73
C TYR A 100 -7.40 15.63 -13.25
N GLY A 101 -8.54 16.14 -13.74
CA GLY A 101 -8.81 16.26 -15.18
C GLY A 101 -7.79 17.14 -15.90
N ASP A 102 -7.37 18.23 -15.25
CA ASP A 102 -6.36 19.16 -15.76
C ASP A 102 -4.94 18.58 -15.55
N PHE A 103 -4.70 17.97 -14.39
CA PHE A 103 -3.42 17.28 -14.09
C PHE A 103 -3.09 16.16 -15.09
N SER A 104 -4.06 15.38 -15.56
CA SER A 104 -3.82 14.29 -16.50
C SER A 104 -3.41 14.73 -17.91
N LYS A 105 -3.65 16.01 -18.28
CA LYS A 105 -3.41 16.54 -19.63
C LYS A 105 -2.07 17.27 -19.78
N GLU A 106 -1.53 17.82 -18.70
CA GLU A 106 -0.30 18.62 -18.73
C GLU A 106 0.95 17.90 -18.16
N SER A 107 0.80 16.76 -17.49
CA SER A 107 1.78 16.35 -16.47
C SER A 107 2.87 15.29 -16.77
N PRO A 108 3.01 14.58 -17.91
CA PRO A 108 4.10 13.59 -18.03
C PRO A 108 5.50 14.18 -17.84
N GLN A 109 5.75 15.37 -18.40
CA GLN A 109 7.02 16.08 -18.29
C GLN A 109 7.20 16.73 -16.92
N GLU A 110 6.13 17.29 -16.33
CA GLU A 110 6.16 17.85 -14.98
C GLU A 110 6.41 16.77 -13.92
N MET A 111 5.80 15.59 -14.08
CA MET A 111 6.01 14.45 -13.20
C MET A 111 7.39 13.83 -13.38
N GLN A 112 7.90 13.83 -14.61
CA GLN A 112 9.28 13.44 -14.87
C GLN A 112 10.25 14.40 -14.18
N GLN A 113 10.02 15.71 -14.27
CA GLN A 113 10.84 16.73 -13.61
C GLN A 113 10.72 16.62 -12.08
N MET A 114 9.52 16.45 -11.53
CA MET A 114 9.30 16.25 -10.11
C MET A 114 10.04 15.00 -9.59
N LEU A 115 10.07 13.91 -10.37
CA LEU A 115 10.82 12.70 -10.02
C LEU A 115 12.33 12.94 -10.02
N ILE A 116 12.83 13.67 -11.02
CA ILE A 116 14.24 14.06 -11.12
C ILE A 116 14.63 14.96 -9.93
N ASP A 117 13.81 15.96 -9.63
CA ASP A 117 14.04 16.88 -8.52
C ASP A 117 14.00 16.13 -7.20
N ALA A 118 12.99 15.28 -6.96
CA ALA A 118 12.89 14.46 -5.75
C ALA A 118 14.08 13.48 -5.59
N ASP A 119 14.67 13.00 -6.68
CA ASP A 119 15.88 12.17 -6.68
C ASP A 119 17.17 12.99 -6.48
N GLN A 120 17.16 14.30 -6.78
CA GLN A 120 18.31 15.20 -6.67
C GLN A 120 18.34 16.01 -5.37
N LEU A 121 17.18 16.29 -4.78
CA LEU A 121 17.06 17.04 -3.53
C LEU A 121 17.63 16.19 -2.38
N GLY A 122 18.68 16.71 -1.75
CA GLY A 122 19.13 16.23 -0.45
C GLY A 122 18.12 16.59 0.64
N LEU A 123 18.20 15.92 1.80
CA LEU A 123 17.29 16.05 2.96
C LEU A 123 16.94 17.49 3.40
N GLU A 124 17.72 18.50 3.00
CA GLU A 124 17.66 19.85 3.57
C GLU A 124 16.62 20.78 2.94
N SER A 125 15.98 20.40 1.84
CA SER A 125 15.02 21.23 1.09
C SER A 125 13.61 20.62 0.98
N LEU A 126 13.31 19.60 1.77
CA LEU A 126 12.09 18.81 1.63
C LEU A 126 10.90 19.48 2.35
N SER A 127 9.86 19.80 1.59
CA SER A 127 8.60 20.36 2.08
C SER A 127 7.80 19.36 2.90
N SER A 128 6.69 19.83 3.50
CA SER A 128 5.73 19.03 4.28
C SER A 128 5.18 17.78 3.59
N ASN A 129 5.27 17.76 2.27
CA ASN A 129 4.69 16.75 1.40
C ASN A 129 5.68 15.62 1.12
N PHE A 130 6.87 15.64 1.71
CA PHE A 130 7.87 14.59 1.60
C PHE A 130 7.99 13.79 2.89
N GLY A 131 8.04 12.48 2.74
CA GLY A 131 8.20 11.52 3.82
C GLY A 131 9.34 10.55 3.56
N LYS A 132 9.73 9.82 4.60
CA LYS A 132 10.59 8.64 4.46
C LYS A 132 9.69 7.42 4.30
N TYR A 133 10.11 6.47 3.47
CA TYR A 133 9.45 5.17 3.41
C TYR A 133 10.37 4.02 3.81
N LYS A 134 9.75 2.98 4.36
CA LYS A 134 10.39 1.71 4.70
C LYS A 134 9.65 0.59 3.99
N ILE A 135 10.41 -0.39 3.50
CA ILE A 135 9.86 -1.62 2.94
C ILE A 135 10.31 -2.78 3.81
N ASN A 136 9.35 -3.50 4.39
CA ASN A 136 9.61 -4.71 5.17
C ASN A 136 8.67 -5.81 4.68
N ASP A 137 9.23 -6.88 4.10
CA ASP A 137 8.49 -8.08 3.71
C ASP A 137 7.24 -7.81 2.85
N GLY A 138 7.37 -6.95 1.84
CA GLY A 138 6.29 -6.59 0.91
C GLY A 138 5.31 -5.53 1.45
N LYS A 139 5.50 -5.09 2.70
CA LYS A 139 4.80 -3.94 3.25
C LYS A 139 5.55 -2.66 2.99
N VAL A 140 4.82 -1.61 2.67
CA VAL A 140 5.34 -0.25 2.57
C VAL A 140 4.74 0.58 3.71
N ILE A 141 5.58 1.35 4.38
CA ILE A 141 5.18 2.34 5.37
C ILE A 141 5.85 3.64 4.96
N ALA A 142 5.05 4.65 4.69
CA ALA A 142 5.46 6.00 4.35
C ALA A 142 4.97 6.94 5.46
N THR A 143 5.89 7.64 6.10
CA THR A 143 5.58 8.57 7.20
C THR A 143 5.90 9.98 6.73
N PHE A 144 4.90 10.85 6.76
CA PHE A 144 4.99 12.25 6.38
C PHE A 144 5.02 13.05 7.68
N PHE A 145 6.18 13.66 7.92
CA PHE A 145 6.66 14.15 9.22
C PHE A 145 6.83 13.05 10.27
N ASP A 146 8.07 12.81 10.71
CA ASP A 146 8.33 11.85 11.80
C ASP A 146 8.48 12.63 13.12
N PRO A 147 7.58 12.49 14.09
CA PRO A 147 7.65 13.25 15.35
C PRO A 147 8.91 12.97 16.18
N ASN A 148 9.64 11.90 15.86
CA ASN A 148 10.92 11.57 16.49
C ASN A 148 12.14 12.05 15.70
N ASP A 149 11.92 12.64 14.52
CA ASP A 149 12.95 13.20 13.66
C ASP A 149 13.12 14.70 13.96
N ASN A 150 14.22 15.04 14.62
CA ASN A 150 14.59 16.40 14.99
C ASN A 150 14.98 17.28 13.79
N THR A 151 14.89 16.76 12.57
CA THR A 151 15.17 17.50 11.34
C THR A 151 13.91 18.02 10.64
N ASN A 152 12.71 17.80 11.20
CA ASN A 152 11.47 18.33 10.64
C ASN A 152 11.50 19.87 10.57
N LYS A 153 11.40 20.41 9.36
CA LYS A 153 11.35 21.83 9.09
C LYS A 153 10.04 22.23 8.42
N ASP A 154 9.56 23.44 8.69
CA ASP A 154 8.45 24.05 7.97
C ASP A 154 8.83 24.46 6.54
N LEU A 155 7.87 25.01 5.78
CA LEU A 155 8.07 25.48 4.40
C LEU A 155 9.10 26.62 4.28
N GLN A 156 9.53 27.20 5.40
CA GLN A 156 10.54 28.25 5.49
C GLN A 156 11.87 27.74 6.04
N GLY A 157 12.00 26.43 6.30
CA GLY A 157 13.22 25.81 6.81
C GLY A 157 13.41 25.93 8.33
N GLN A 158 12.41 26.41 9.07
CA GLN A 158 12.45 26.53 10.53
C GLN A 158 12.02 25.23 11.18
N LEU A 159 12.65 24.85 12.30
CA LEU A 159 12.23 23.68 13.07
C LEU A 159 10.83 23.90 13.63
N TYR A 160 9.97 22.89 13.55
CA TYR A 160 8.67 22.97 14.22
C TYR A 160 8.84 22.96 15.74
N ASP A 161 8.31 23.97 16.42
CA ASP A 161 8.40 24.08 17.89
C ASP A 161 7.44 23.14 18.63
N GLU A 162 6.27 22.80 18.07
CA GLU A 162 5.26 21.95 18.71
C GLU A 162 4.48 21.12 17.67
N LEU A 163 5.06 20.00 17.23
CA LEU A 163 4.33 19.05 16.37
C LEU A 163 3.31 18.28 17.20
N VAL A 164 2.04 18.44 16.85
CA VAL A 164 0.91 17.73 17.47
C VAL A 164 0.29 16.70 16.54
N THR A 165 0.77 16.58 15.30
CA THR A 165 0.20 15.69 14.28
C THR A 165 1.21 15.17 13.27
N TYR A 166 1.05 13.92 12.85
CA TYR A 166 1.71 13.36 11.67
C TYR A 166 0.79 12.41 10.90
N THR A 167 1.13 12.12 9.65
CA THR A 167 0.35 11.20 8.79
C THR A 167 1.20 10.06 8.24
N GLU A 168 0.53 8.94 8.00
CA GLU A 168 1.16 7.72 7.50
C GLU A 168 0.29 7.04 6.45
N TRP A 169 0.96 6.58 5.40
CA TRP A 169 0.43 5.61 4.47
C TRP A 169 1.09 4.26 4.74
N ASN A 170 0.32 3.25 5.12
CA ASN A 170 0.86 1.93 5.42
C ASN A 170 0.05 0.83 4.72
N GLY A 171 0.72 -0.17 4.17
CA GLY A 171 0.00 -1.23 3.48
C GLY A 171 0.90 -2.17 2.72
N THR A 172 0.39 -2.73 1.63
CA THR A 172 1.03 -3.84 0.90
C THR A 172 1.27 -3.47 -0.56
N ILE A 173 2.42 -3.90 -1.08
CA ILE A 173 2.74 -3.80 -2.50
C ILE A 173 1.97 -4.87 -3.26
N ILE A 174 1.27 -4.47 -4.33
CA ILE A 174 0.48 -5.36 -5.17
C ILE A 174 1.00 -5.39 -6.60
N HIS A 175 0.49 -6.31 -7.41
CA HIS A 175 0.82 -6.32 -8.83
C HIS A 175 0.36 -5.00 -9.48
N ASN A 176 1.31 -4.22 -10.01
CA ASN A 176 1.10 -2.91 -10.64
C ASN A 176 0.48 -1.83 -9.73
N GLY A 177 0.69 -1.87 -8.42
CA GLY A 177 0.14 -0.86 -7.54
C GLY A 177 0.43 -1.06 -6.06
N LEU A 178 -0.35 -0.38 -5.22
CA LEU A 178 -0.33 -0.50 -3.76
C LEU A 178 -1.76 -0.62 -3.22
N ILE A 179 -1.92 -1.24 -2.05
CA ILE A 179 -3.13 -1.13 -1.24
C ILE A 179 -2.69 -0.57 0.11
N LEU A 180 -3.13 0.65 0.43
CA LEU A 180 -2.67 1.41 1.58
C LEU A 180 -3.82 1.88 2.46
N ASP A 181 -3.57 1.89 3.75
CA ASP A 181 -4.34 2.57 4.77
C ASP A 181 -3.75 3.96 5.01
N PHE A 182 -4.61 4.97 5.15
CA PHE A 182 -4.24 6.32 5.58
C PHE A 182 -4.52 6.47 7.07
N VAL A 183 -3.48 6.82 7.83
CA VAL A 183 -3.54 6.97 9.28
C VAL A 183 -3.07 8.37 9.65
N THR A 184 -3.82 9.03 10.54
CA THR A 184 -3.39 10.26 11.18
C THR A 184 -3.13 9.98 12.65
N ALA A 185 -2.03 10.49 13.17
CA ALA A 185 -1.69 10.42 14.59
C ALA A 185 -1.65 11.83 15.17
N TYR A 186 -2.18 11.97 16.39
CA TYR A 186 -2.21 13.22 17.13
C TYR A 186 -1.49 13.03 18.46
N TYR A 187 -0.72 14.00 18.93
CA TYR A 187 -0.10 13.90 20.25
C TYR A 187 -1.11 14.26 21.34
N ASP A 188 -1.43 13.29 22.21
CA ASP A 188 -2.25 13.55 23.39
C ASP A 188 -1.36 13.86 24.60
N PHE A 189 -1.29 15.15 24.94
CA PHE A 189 -0.50 15.65 26.08
C PHE A 189 -0.90 15.07 27.43
N ARG A 190 -2.14 14.58 27.59
CA ARG A 190 -2.63 14.04 28.87
C ARG A 190 -2.04 12.66 29.16
N VAL A 191 -1.90 11.85 28.11
CA VAL A 191 -1.36 10.49 28.20
C VAL A 191 0.08 10.37 27.68
N ARG A 192 0.61 11.44 27.06
CA ARG A 192 1.94 11.50 26.44
C ARG A 192 2.14 10.38 25.42
N ASP A 193 1.15 10.22 24.55
CA ASP A 193 1.11 9.17 23.54
C ASP A 193 0.60 9.73 22.19
N TRP A 194 0.75 8.95 21.13
CA TRP A 194 0.33 9.27 19.77
C TRP A 194 -0.82 8.36 19.33
N PRO A 195 -2.06 8.54 19.83
CA PRO A 195 -3.21 7.81 19.34
C PRO A 195 -3.31 7.93 17.81
N ARG A 196 -3.44 6.77 17.17
CA ARG A 196 -3.54 6.62 15.72
C ARG A 196 -4.99 6.43 15.33
N GLN A 197 -5.45 7.20 14.36
CA GLN A 197 -6.79 7.12 13.79
C GLN A 197 -6.68 6.71 12.32
N LEU A 198 -7.32 5.59 11.98
CA LEU A 198 -7.49 5.15 10.60
C LEU A 198 -8.50 6.05 9.90
N GLN A 199 -8.07 6.79 8.88
CA GLN A 199 -8.90 7.70 8.10
C GLN A 199 -9.47 7.02 6.85
N ILE A 200 -8.62 6.29 6.13
CA ILE A 200 -8.99 5.56 4.92
C ILE A 200 -8.40 4.16 5.02
N SER A 201 -9.19 3.15 4.66
CA SER A 201 -8.72 1.76 4.67
C SER A 201 -8.69 1.15 3.27
N ASN A 202 -7.67 0.35 3.00
CA ASN A 202 -7.48 -0.45 1.79
C ASN A 202 -7.65 0.36 0.49
N LEU A 203 -7.15 1.60 0.48
CA LEU A 203 -7.18 2.43 -0.72
C LEU A 203 -6.22 1.87 -1.76
N LYS A 204 -6.76 1.59 -2.94
CA LYS A 204 -5.97 1.05 -4.05
C LYS A 204 -5.32 2.19 -4.82
N PHE A 205 -3.99 2.11 -4.91
CA PHE A 205 -3.21 2.95 -5.80
C PHE A 205 -2.79 2.17 -7.04
N GLU A 206 -2.95 2.78 -8.20
CA GLU A 206 -2.54 2.24 -9.49
C GLU A 206 -1.24 2.88 -9.92
N PHE A 207 -0.32 2.07 -10.44
CA PHE A 207 0.97 2.58 -10.91
C PHE A 207 0.88 3.11 -12.34
N VAL A 208 1.41 4.30 -12.57
CA VAL A 208 1.58 4.92 -13.87
C VAL A 208 3.07 5.08 -14.15
N GLN A 209 3.55 4.41 -15.20
CA GLN A 209 4.95 4.51 -15.62
C GLN A 209 5.23 5.83 -16.33
N ILE A 210 6.30 6.51 -15.95
CA ILE A 210 6.85 7.64 -16.70
C ILE A 210 7.87 7.09 -17.69
N GLN A 211 7.71 7.44 -18.98
CA GLN A 211 8.72 7.12 -19.99
C GLN A 211 9.78 8.21 -19.96
N PHE A 212 11.05 7.81 -19.77
CA PHE A 212 12.21 8.70 -19.81
C PHE A 212 12.85 8.70 -21.19
#